data_AF-A0A8J4EBW6-F1
#
_entry.id   AF-A0A8J4EBW6-F1
#
_cell.length_a   1.000
_cell.length_b   1.000
_cell.length_c   1.000
_cell.angle_alpha   90.00
_cell.angle_beta   90.00
_cell.angle_gamma   90.00
#
_symmetry.space_group_name_H-M   'P 1'
#
loop_
_entity.id
_entity.type
_entity.pdbx_description
1 polymer ?
#
loop_
_entity_poly.entity_id
_entity_poly.type
_entity_poly.pdbx_seq_one_letter_code
_entity_poly.pdbx_strand_id
1 'polypeptide(L)'
;MLKITAPKPVTAKVVGVAFVDGVATVDEVQHRAAVAYFRRHRGYIVQPVDDPQATEPAGADETGGGQPPAGPPTRSASKGDWVKHATAQGMTEADAEALTRDQLAERFLGPKGD
;
A
#
# COMPACT_ATOMS: atom_id res chain seq x y z
N MET A 1 9.49 11.23 -6.40
CA MET A 1 10.31 10.11 -6.92
C MET A 1 9.42 8.90 -7.15
N LEU A 2 9.88 7.84 -7.81
CA LEU A 2 9.11 6.59 -7.99
C LEU A 2 9.81 5.41 -7.31
N LYS A 3 9.06 4.64 -6.53
CA LYS A 3 9.47 3.33 -6.01
C LYS A 3 8.97 2.25 -6.95
N ILE A 4 9.86 1.39 -7.41
CA ILE A 4 9.58 0.22 -8.24
C ILE A 4 9.88 -1.02 -7.42
N THR A 5 8.88 -1.87 -7.20
CA THR A 5 9.01 -3.16 -6.54
C THR A 5 8.88 -4.27 -7.56
N ALA A 6 9.84 -5.20 -7.54
CA ALA A 6 9.91 -6.38 -8.39
C ALA A 6 9.06 -7.52 -7.81
N PRO A 7 8.55 -8.42 -8.67
CA PRO A 7 7.71 -9.55 -8.21
C PRO A 7 8.48 -10.60 -7.40
N LYS A 8 9.81 -10.60 -7.48
CA LYS A 8 10.71 -11.48 -6.73
C LYS A 8 11.82 -10.62 -6.14
N PRO A 9 12.30 -10.94 -4.92
CA PRO A 9 13.46 -10.28 -4.36
C PRO A 9 14.64 -10.53 -5.30
N VAL A 10 15.09 -9.46 -5.96
CA VAL A 10 16.16 -9.51 -6.94
C VAL A 10 17.08 -8.33 -6.72
N THR A 11 18.36 -8.64 -6.58
CA THR A 11 19.43 -7.64 -6.48
C THR A 11 20.18 -7.63 -7.80
N ALA A 12 19.63 -6.94 -8.78
CA ALA A 12 20.18 -6.89 -10.14
C ALA A 12 19.80 -5.59 -10.84
N LYS A 13 20.52 -5.29 -11.93
CA LYS A 13 20.19 -4.18 -12.81
C LYS A 13 19.18 -4.64 -13.87
N VAL A 14 17.98 -4.06 -13.86
CA VAL A 14 16.90 -4.37 -14.80
C VAL A 14 16.56 -3.10 -15.57
N VAL A 15 16.72 -3.13 -16.90
CA VAL A 15 16.41 -1.99 -17.80
C VAL A 15 17.04 -0.67 -17.31
N GLY A 16 18.31 -0.74 -16.89
CA GLY A 16 19.05 0.43 -16.42
C GLY A 16 18.81 0.81 -14.96
N VAL A 17 17.82 0.22 -14.29
CA VAL A 17 17.47 0.48 -12.89
C VAL A 17 18.10 -0.57 -11.98
N ALA A 18 18.80 -0.13 -10.93
CA ALA A 18 19.38 -1.03 -9.95
C ALA A 18 18.33 -1.38 -8.89
N PHE A 19 18.01 -2.66 -8.79
CA PHE A 19 17.18 -3.20 -7.71
C PHE A 19 18.06 -3.72 -6.59
N VAL A 20 17.61 -3.48 -5.36
CA VAL A 20 18.18 -4.01 -4.12
C VAL A 20 17.05 -4.68 -3.37
N ASP A 21 17.18 -5.98 -3.09
CA ASP A 21 16.11 -6.79 -2.47
C ASP A 21 14.77 -6.75 -3.22
N GLY A 22 14.81 -6.52 -4.53
CA GLY A 22 13.62 -6.37 -5.37
C GLY A 22 13.00 -4.96 -5.33
N VAL A 23 13.69 -3.96 -4.78
CA VAL A 23 13.18 -2.59 -4.70
C VAL A 23 14.15 -1.62 -5.36
N ALA A 24 13.63 -0.65 -6.10
CA ALA A 24 14.42 0.41 -6.72
C ALA A 24 13.70 1.75 -6.64
N THR A 25 14.43 2.81 -6.29
CA THR A 25 13.92 4.18 -6.33
C THR A 25 14.50 4.89 -7.53
N VAL A 26 13.65 5.45 -8.38
CA VAL A 26 14.06 6.15 -9.60
C VAL A 26 13.32 7.47 -9.76
N ASP A 27 13.93 8.41 -10.44
CA ASP A 27 13.23 9.62 -10.88
C ASP A 27 12.42 9.34 -12.16
N GLU A 28 11.15 9.77 -12.20
CA GLU A 28 10.28 9.53 -13.37
C GLU A 28 10.78 10.25 -14.62
N VAL A 29 11.30 11.46 -14.45
CA VAL A 29 11.74 12.31 -15.57
C VAL A 29 13.02 11.72 -16.15
N GLN A 30 13.97 11.33 -15.30
CA GLN A 30 15.25 10.77 -15.70
C GLN A 30 15.15 9.34 -16.24
N HIS A 31 14.20 8.54 -15.75
CA HIS A 31 14.05 7.12 -16.10
C HIS A 31 12.71 6.77 -16.74
N ARG A 32 12.11 7.71 -17.49
CA ARG A 32 10.79 7.57 -18.14
C ARG A 32 10.60 6.27 -18.93
N ALA A 33 11.61 5.87 -19.71
CA ALA A 33 11.56 4.65 -20.51
C ALA A 33 11.54 3.37 -19.66
N ALA A 34 12.31 3.35 -18.56
CA ALA A 34 12.32 2.23 -17.62
C ALA A 34 11.00 2.14 -16.85
N VAL A 35 10.47 3.28 -16.38
CA VAL A 35 9.15 3.36 -15.72
C VAL A 35 8.04 2.81 -16.62
N ALA A 36 8.03 3.18 -17.90
CA ALA A 36 7.07 2.67 -18.86
C ALA A 36 7.17 1.15 -19.07
N TYR A 37 8.40 0.62 -19.09
CA TYR A 37 8.65 -0.82 -19.16
C TYR A 37 8.04 -1.55 -17.95
N PHE A 38 8.31 -1.08 -16.73
CA PHE A 38 7.79 -1.71 -15.51
C PHE A 38 6.27 -1.61 -15.38
N ARG A 39 5.66 -0.48 -15.77
CA ARG A 39 4.19 -0.35 -15.81
C ARG A 39 3.55 -1.31 -16.83
N ARG A 40 4.27 -1.68 -17.89
CA ARG A 40 3.77 -2.59 -18.93
C ARG A 40 4.00 -4.06 -18.60
N HIS A 41 5.04 -4.38 -17.83
CA HIS A 41 5.31 -5.74 -17.38
C HIS A 41 4.52 -6.09 -16.13
N ARG A 42 3.61 -7.05 -16.28
CA ARG A 42 2.82 -7.57 -15.15
C ARG A 42 3.74 -8.14 -14.07
N GLY A 43 3.57 -7.67 -12.84
CA GLY A 43 4.33 -8.09 -11.66
C GLY A 43 5.24 -7.03 -11.05
N TYR A 44 5.55 -5.94 -11.78
CA TYR A 44 6.24 -4.80 -11.19
C TYR A 44 5.23 -3.77 -10.67
N ILE A 45 5.45 -3.30 -9.44
CA ILE A 45 4.62 -2.28 -8.80
C ILE A 45 5.39 -0.97 -8.87
N VAL A 46 4.79 0.08 -9.45
CA VAL A 46 5.40 1.40 -9.55
C VAL A 46 4.55 2.40 -8.77
N GLN A 47 5.08 2.95 -7.68
CA GLN A 47 4.39 3.89 -6.80
C GLN A 47 5.13 5.24 -6.76
N PRO A 48 4.42 6.38 -6.80
CA PRO A 48 5.01 7.67 -6.49
C PRO A 48 5.33 7.75 -4.99
N VAL A 49 6.59 8.02 -4.68
CA VAL A 49 7.08 8.32 -3.33
C VAL A 49 7.25 9.83 -3.22
N ASP A 50 6.33 10.42 -2.46
CA ASP A 50 6.51 11.69 -1.78
C ASP A 50 7.02 11.32 -0.38
N ASP A 51 8.34 11.23 -0.20
CA ASP A 51 8.94 10.86 1.09
C ASP A 51 8.76 12.02 2.10
N PRO A 52 8.48 11.72 3.38
CA PRO A 52 9.42 10.92 4.16
C PRO A 52 8.76 9.76 4.92
N GLN A 53 9.45 8.62 4.91
CA GLN A 53 9.40 7.53 5.90
C GLN A 53 8.45 6.38 5.58
N ALA A 54 9.01 5.25 5.12
CA ALA A 54 8.68 3.91 5.63
C ALA A 54 9.57 2.82 5.02
N THR A 55 10.53 2.37 5.84
CA THR A 55 10.79 0.97 6.20
C THR A 55 10.04 -0.09 5.38
N GLU A 56 10.79 -0.95 4.71
CA GLU A 56 10.32 -2.27 4.25
C GLU A 56 10.68 -3.33 5.33
N PRO A 57 10.27 -4.61 5.22
CA PRO A 57 9.25 -5.21 4.34
C PRO A 57 8.31 -6.19 5.10
N ALA A 58 7.08 -6.41 4.62
CA ALA A 58 6.38 -7.67 4.92
C ALA A 58 5.16 -7.90 4.02
N GLY A 59 5.16 -9.03 3.33
CA GLY A 59 3.98 -9.90 3.33
C GLY A 59 2.96 -9.66 2.24
N ALA A 60 2.98 -10.55 1.26
CA ALA A 60 1.86 -10.93 0.42
C ALA A 60 0.51 -10.96 1.19
N ASP A 61 -0.47 -10.22 0.69
CA ASP A 61 -1.76 -10.73 0.17
C ASP A 61 -2.60 -9.53 -0.30
N GLU A 62 -2.61 -9.24 -1.61
CA GLU A 62 -3.53 -8.23 -2.15
C GLU A 62 -4.26 -8.78 -3.38
N THR A 63 -5.30 -9.57 -3.10
CA THR A 63 -6.57 -9.32 -3.76
C THR A 63 -7.15 -8.03 -3.17
N GLY A 64 -6.88 -6.87 -3.76
CA GLY A 64 -7.49 -5.63 -3.27
C GLY A 64 -6.73 -4.39 -3.67
N GLY A 65 -7.09 -3.80 -4.81
CA GLY A 65 -6.42 -2.65 -5.39
C GLY A 65 -6.30 -1.46 -4.44
N GLY A 66 -5.12 -0.88 -4.44
CA GLY A 66 -4.84 0.41 -3.85
C GLY A 66 -5.73 1.52 -4.42
N GLN A 67 -6.48 2.13 -3.54
CA GLN A 67 -6.77 3.56 -3.46
C GLN A 67 -7.36 3.73 -2.07
N PRO A 68 -6.89 4.65 -1.21
CA PRO A 68 -7.64 4.95 0.01
C PRO A 68 -9.02 5.43 -0.47
N PRO A 69 -10.12 4.70 -0.21
CA PRO A 69 -11.42 5.26 -0.49
C PRO A 69 -11.53 6.50 0.40
N ALA A 70 -11.97 7.63 -0.15
CA ALA A 70 -12.35 8.82 0.61
C ALA A 70 -13.59 8.57 1.51
N GLY A 71 -13.83 7.31 1.90
CA GLY A 71 -14.96 6.82 2.66
C GLY A 71 -14.55 5.60 3.48
N PRO A 72 -15.39 5.19 4.44
CA PRO A 72 -15.12 4.05 5.31
C PRO A 72 -14.91 2.75 4.49
N PRO A 73 -13.98 1.88 4.90
CA PRO A 73 -13.81 0.58 4.28
C PRO A 73 -15.10 -0.25 4.41
N THR A 74 -15.25 -1.28 3.57
CA THR A 74 -16.43 -2.14 3.64
C THR A 74 -16.46 -2.92 4.97
N ARG A 75 -17.64 -3.29 5.48
CA ARG A 75 -17.76 -4.08 6.72
C ARG A 75 -16.99 -5.41 6.69
N SER A 76 -16.78 -5.97 5.50
CA SER A 76 -16.02 -7.20 5.27
C SER A 76 -14.52 -6.97 5.09
N ALA A 77 -14.04 -5.72 5.07
CA ALA A 77 -12.63 -5.40 4.94
C ALA A 77 -11.81 -5.92 6.12
N SER A 78 -10.52 -6.14 5.91
CA SER A 78 -9.61 -6.65 6.94
C SER A 78 -9.51 -5.70 8.13
N LYS A 79 -9.22 -6.23 9.33
CA LYS A 79 -9.00 -5.40 10.53
C LYS A 79 -7.91 -4.34 10.28
N GLY A 80 -6.86 -4.68 9.52
CA GLY A 80 -5.80 -3.73 9.15
C GLY A 80 -6.31 -2.52 8.35
N ASP A 81 -7.26 -2.72 7.44
CA ASP A 81 -7.92 -1.62 6.71
C ASP A 81 -8.76 -0.74 7.65
N TRP A 82 -9.44 -1.36 8.60
CA TRP A 82 -10.21 -0.64 9.61
C TRP A 82 -9.35 0.16 10.58
N VAL A 83 -8.20 -0.38 11.00
CA VAL A 83 -7.24 0.32 11.85
C VAL A 83 -6.67 1.53 11.11
N LYS A 84 -6.23 1.35 9.86
CA LYS A 84 -5.76 2.46 9.01
C LYS A 84 -6.83 3.55 8.85
N HIS A 85 -8.09 3.19 8.63
CA HIS A 85 -9.19 4.14 8.53
C HIS A 85 -9.44 4.86 9.86
N ALA A 86 -9.44 4.14 10.98
CA ALA A 86 -9.64 4.73 12.30
C ALA A 86 -8.52 5.71 12.66
N THR A 87 -7.27 5.37 12.33
CA THR A 87 -6.11 6.25 12.54
C THR A 87 -6.17 7.49 11.65
N ALA A 88 -6.62 7.34 10.39
CA ALA A 88 -6.86 8.49 9.51
C ALA A 88 -7.97 9.43 10.05
N GLN A 89 -8.92 8.91 10.85
CA GLN A 89 -9.97 9.68 11.51
C GLN A 89 -9.57 10.25 12.87
N GLY A 90 -8.29 10.13 13.26
CA GLY A 90 -7.75 10.68 14.50
C GLY A 90 -7.80 9.74 15.72
N MET A 91 -8.18 8.47 15.53
CA MET A 91 -8.03 7.44 16.58
C MET A 91 -6.56 7.04 16.71
N THR A 92 -6.09 6.74 17.91
CA THR A 92 -4.73 6.19 18.04
C THR A 92 -4.72 4.76 17.49
N GLU A 93 -3.59 4.35 16.91
CA GLU A 93 -3.43 2.98 16.40
C GLU A 93 -3.70 1.95 17.52
N ALA A 94 -3.21 2.20 18.74
CA ALA A 94 -3.44 1.33 19.90
C ALA A 94 -4.94 1.17 20.25
N ASP A 95 -5.70 2.26 20.23
CA ASP A 95 -7.16 2.22 20.44
C ASP A 95 -7.88 1.48 19.30
N ALA A 96 -7.44 1.71 18.05
CA ALA A 96 -8.02 1.05 16.89
C ALA A 96 -7.72 -0.47 16.90
N GLU A 97 -6.54 -0.88 17.35
CA GLU A 97 -6.16 -2.28 17.49
C GLU A 97 -6.86 -2.98 18.67
N ALA A 98 -7.21 -2.24 19.72
CA ALA A 98 -8.00 -2.77 20.82
C ALA A 98 -9.45 -3.13 20.39
N LEU A 99 -9.97 -2.46 19.36
CA LEU A 99 -11.28 -2.74 18.79
C LEU A 99 -11.23 -3.89 17.77
N THR A 100 -12.34 -4.60 17.65
CA THR A 100 -12.50 -5.61 16.59
C THR A 100 -12.90 -4.94 15.28
N ARG A 101 -12.68 -5.64 14.17
CA ARG A 101 -13.16 -5.20 12.84
C ARG A 101 -14.64 -4.81 12.87
N ASP A 102 -15.49 -5.61 13.52
CA ASP A 102 -16.94 -5.31 13.57
C ASP A 102 -17.22 -4.06 14.41
N GLN A 103 -16.55 -3.90 15.56
CA GLN A 103 -16.68 -2.70 16.40
C GLN A 103 -16.23 -1.42 15.67
N LEU A 104 -15.14 -1.50 14.90
CA LEU A 104 -14.69 -0.40 14.04
C LEU A 104 -15.73 -0.13 12.95
N ALA A 105 -16.21 -1.16 12.26
CA ALA A 105 -17.24 -1.01 11.24
C ALA A 105 -18.54 -0.42 11.79
N GLU A 106 -19.01 -0.87 12.95
CA GLU A 106 -20.20 -0.32 13.63
C GLU A 106 -20.01 1.16 14.01
N ARG A 107 -18.83 1.53 14.47
CA ARG A 107 -18.51 2.90 14.88
C ARG A 107 -18.49 3.87 13.69
N PHE A 108 -18.03 3.42 12.52
CA PHE A 108 -17.83 4.29 11.35
C PHE A 108 -18.92 4.15 10.26
N LEU A 109 -19.58 3.00 10.14
CA LEU A 109 -20.68 2.76 9.18
C LEU A 109 -22.07 2.76 9.84
N GLY A 110 -22.16 2.70 11.16
CA GLY A 110 -23.40 2.58 11.91
C GLY A 110 -23.80 1.13 12.22
N PRO A 111 -24.81 0.95 13.09
CA PRO A 111 -25.27 -0.38 13.52
C PRO A 111 -25.78 -1.18 12.33
N LYS A 112 -25.58 -2.50 12.35
CA LYS A 112 -26.20 -3.39 11.36
C LYS A 112 -27.71 -3.32 11.59
N GLY A 113 -28.45 -2.82 10.61
CA GLY A 113 -29.91 -2.95 10.61
C GLY A 113 -30.27 -4.43 10.72
N ASP A 114 -31.07 -4.75 11.74
CA ASP A 114 -31.65 -6.07 12.02
C ASP A 114 -32.56 -6.53 10.87
#